data_AF-A0A2V7QDY7-F1
#
_entry.id   AF-A0A2V7QDY7-F1
#
_cell.length_a   1.000
_cell.length_b   1.000
_cell.length_c   1.000
_cell.angle_alpha   90.00
_cell.angle_beta   90.00
_cell.angle_gamma   90.00
#
_symmetry.space_group_name_H-M   'P 1'
#
loop_
_entity.id
_entity.type
_entity.pdbx_description
1 polymer ?
#
loop_
_entity_poly.entity_id
_entity_poly.type
_entity_poly.pdbx_seq_one_letter_code
_entity_poly.pdbx_strand_id
1 'polypeptide(L)'
;MAAMAPDWTIAEWSAAAARIIAVPAERVLGRSIWTAFPAAKGTELERVFGEVFADGQPRTFLAPAGAPESPGTLLETRVTRGPGDHLTLAFRPVHEQLAPESRAAQLLSALEAERRLYLQLFSSLPTPGLVLTPDGQILDTNPEGAKLLGGADAAA
;
A
#
# COMPACT_ATOMS: atom_id res chain seq x y z
N MET A 1 14.25 14.59 -2.80
CA MET A 1 14.24 16.02 -2.44
C MET A 1 14.01 16.87 -3.68
N ALA A 2 13.37 18.02 -3.50
CA ALA A 2 13.28 19.09 -4.49
C ALA A 2 13.55 20.43 -3.80
N ALA A 3 13.93 21.44 -4.58
CA ALA A 3 14.04 22.82 -4.10
C ALA A 3 13.28 23.75 -5.04
N MET A 4 12.61 24.75 -4.47
CA MET A 4 11.90 25.79 -5.21
C MET A 4 12.43 27.16 -4.79
N ALA A 5 12.66 28.02 -5.77
CA ALA A 5 13.00 29.41 -5.56
C ALA A 5 11.78 30.22 -5.07
N PRO A 6 12.00 31.44 -4.53
CA PRO A 6 10.93 32.31 -3.99
C PRO A 6 9.82 32.67 -4.98
N ASP A 7 10.10 32.61 -6.28
CA ASP A 7 9.17 32.86 -7.38
C ASP A 7 8.37 31.60 -7.79
N TRP A 8 8.44 30.54 -6.98
CA TRP A 8 7.83 29.23 -7.23
C TRP A 8 8.50 28.40 -8.34
N THR A 9 9.66 28.82 -8.83
CA THR A 9 10.42 28.07 -9.83
C THR A 9 11.10 26.85 -9.21
N ILE A 10 10.97 25.68 -9.82
CA ILE A 10 11.64 24.46 -9.38
C ILE A 10 13.13 24.57 -9.74
N ALA A 11 13.96 24.83 -8.73
CA ALA A 11 15.40 25.01 -8.87
C ALA A 11 16.16 23.67 -8.86
N GLU A 12 15.68 22.70 -8.07
CA GLU A 12 16.28 21.38 -7.98
C GLU A 12 15.24 20.27 -7.97
N TRP A 13 15.59 19.14 -8.59
CA TRP A 13 14.76 17.94 -8.65
C TRP A 13 15.63 16.69 -8.62
N SER A 14 15.71 16.03 -7.45
CA SER A 14 16.56 14.83 -7.31
C SER A 14 16.02 13.63 -8.10
N ALA A 15 16.90 12.70 -8.46
CA ALA A 15 16.51 11.42 -9.08
C ALA A 15 15.53 10.60 -8.22
N ALA A 16 15.58 10.74 -6.89
CA ALA A 16 14.59 10.14 -6.00
C ALA A 16 13.21 10.80 -6.12
N ALA A 17 13.15 12.13 -6.21
CA ALA A 17 11.90 12.84 -6.46
C ALA A 17 11.29 12.45 -7.81
N ALA A 18 12.12 12.34 -8.87
CA ALA A 18 11.65 11.95 -10.18
C ALA A 18 10.98 10.58 -10.20
N ARG A 19 11.52 9.61 -9.46
CA ARG A 19 10.92 8.28 -9.30
C ARG A 19 9.63 8.32 -8.50
N ILE A 20 9.66 8.91 -7.29
CA ILE A 20 8.51 8.93 -6.36
C ILE A 20 7.29 9.67 -6.94
N ILE A 21 7.53 10.78 -7.63
CA ILE A 21 6.47 11.61 -8.22
C ILE A 21 6.14 11.14 -9.65
N ALA A 22 6.94 10.22 -10.21
CA ALA A 22 6.85 9.74 -11.59
C ALA A 22 6.91 10.87 -12.64
N VAL A 23 7.69 11.93 -12.37
CA VAL A 23 7.93 13.02 -13.31
C VAL A 23 9.43 13.28 -13.45
N PRO A 24 9.99 13.13 -14.66
CA PRO A 24 11.42 13.32 -14.91
C PRO A 24 11.83 14.80 -14.76
N ALA A 25 13.08 15.03 -14.35
CA ALA A 25 13.58 16.36 -13.98
C ALA A 25 13.49 17.38 -15.14
N GLU A 26 13.70 16.91 -16.37
CA GLU A 26 13.68 17.70 -17.60
C GLU A 26 12.30 18.32 -17.89
N ARG A 27 11.23 17.75 -17.31
CA ARG A 27 9.88 18.28 -17.46
C ARG A 27 9.55 19.39 -16.47
N VAL A 28 10.30 19.52 -15.38
CA VAL A 28 9.91 20.36 -14.23
C VAL A 28 10.96 21.42 -13.87
N LEU A 29 12.26 21.14 -14.06
CA LEU A 29 13.32 22.09 -13.74
C LEU A 29 13.15 23.40 -14.51
N GLY A 30 13.35 24.52 -13.81
CA GLY A 30 13.22 25.87 -14.36
C GLY A 30 11.78 26.30 -14.65
N ARG A 31 10.77 25.50 -14.29
CA ARG A 31 9.35 25.85 -14.44
C ARG A 31 8.75 26.20 -13.08
N SER A 32 7.70 27.01 -13.11
CA SER A 32 6.85 27.20 -11.93
C SER A 32 6.17 25.89 -11.54
N ILE A 33 6.14 25.59 -10.23
CA ILE A 33 5.43 24.42 -9.69
C ILE A 33 3.95 24.40 -10.08
N TRP A 34 3.31 25.57 -10.20
CA TRP A 34 1.90 25.69 -10.58
C TRP A 34 1.65 25.40 -12.06
N THR A 35 2.66 25.58 -12.91
CA THR A 35 2.60 25.19 -14.33
C THR A 35 2.92 23.72 -14.51
N ALA A 36 3.89 23.20 -13.74
CA ALA A 36 4.27 21.80 -13.78
C ALA A 36 3.20 20.87 -13.18
N PHE A 37 2.52 21.32 -12.13
CA PHE A 37 1.47 20.59 -11.43
C PHE A 37 0.23 21.48 -11.18
N PRO A 38 -0.57 21.78 -12.22
CA PRO A 38 -1.73 22.67 -12.09
C PRO A 38 -2.77 22.18 -11.08
N ALA A 39 -2.91 20.85 -10.95
CA ALA A 39 -3.83 20.22 -10.00
C ALA A 39 -3.43 20.45 -8.52
N ALA A 40 -2.20 20.88 -8.25
CA ALA A 40 -1.76 21.18 -6.89
C ALA A 40 -2.24 22.57 -6.42
N LYS A 41 -2.67 23.43 -7.34
CA LYS A 41 -3.23 24.75 -7.02
C LYS A 41 -4.61 24.59 -6.37
N GLY A 42 -4.86 25.37 -5.32
CA GLY A 42 -6.08 25.31 -4.50
C GLY A 42 -6.12 24.14 -3.52
N THR A 43 -5.04 23.35 -3.43
CA THR A 43 -4.94 22.22 -2.49
C THR A 43 -4.20 22.62 -1.21
N GLU A 44 -4.15 21.69 -0.25
CA GLU A 44 -3.34 21.86 0.97
C GLU A 44 -1.87 22.16 0.67
N LEU A 45 -1.33 21.70 -0.45
CA LEU A 45 0.05 21.93 -0.85
C LEU A 45 0.34 23.42 -1.08
N GLU A 46 -0.54 24.15 -1.77
CA GLU A 46 -0.39 25.61 -1.98
C GLU A 46 -0.46 26.37 -0.66
N ARG A 47 -1.40 26.00 0.21
CA ARG A 47 -1.53 26.58 1.54
C ARG A 47 -0.25 26.37 2.36
N VAL A 48 0.23 25.14 2.47
CA VAL A 48 1.44 24.79 3.24
C VAL A 48 2.66 25.54 2.73
N PHE A 49 2.83 25.64 1.41
CA PHE A 49 3.95 26.37 0.83
C PHE A 49 3.90 27.85 1.18
N GLY A 50 2.74 28.50 1.04
CA GLY A 50 2.55 29.90 1.39
C GLY A 50 2.81 30.15 2.87
N GLU A 51 2.34 29.27 3.75
CA GLU A 51 2.55 29.43 5.19
C GLU A 51 4.02 29.25 5.58
N VAL A 52 4.71 28.20 5.12
CA VAL A 52 6.14 27.97 5.41
C VAL A 52 6.99 29.10 4.86
N PHE A 53 6.62 29.65 3.70
CA PHE A 53 7.30 30.80 3.14
C PHE A 53 7.13 32.05 4.04
N ALA A 54 5.92 32.29 4.55
CA ALA A 54 5.59 33.44 5.38
C ALA A 54 6.21 33.39 6.79
N ASP A 55 6.07 32.26 7.50
CA ASP A 55 6.50 32.14 8.90
C ASP A 55 7.85 31.43 9.09
N GLY A 56 8.38 30.81 8.04
CA GLY A 56 9.62 30.04 8.08
C GLY A 56 9.52 28.72 8.85
N GLN A 57 8.36 28.38 9.39
CA GLN A 57 8.16 27.19 10.22
C GLN A 57 7.99 25.95 9.35
N PRO A 58 8.79 24.88 9.60
CA PRO A 58 8.64 23.63 8.87
C PRO A 58 7.24 23.03 9.02
N ARG A 59 6.70 22.48 7.93
CA ARG A 59 5.43 21.76 7.94
C ARG A 59 5.58 20.41 7.25
N THR A 60 4.82 19.43 7.72
CA THR A 60 4.76 18.09 7.12
C THR A 60 3.31 17.74 6.83
N PHE A 61 3.05 17.14 5.68
CA PHE A 61 1.73 16.65 5.31
C PHE A 61 1.83 15.33 4.53
N LEU A 62 0.72 14.60 4.45
CA LEU A 62 0.59 13.37 3.68
C LEU A 62 -0.21 13.66 2.41
N ALA A 63 0.30 13.21 1.26
CA ALA A 63 -0.41 13.27 0.00
C ALA A 63 -0.29 11.92 -0.73
N PRO A 64 -1.22 11.55 -1.61
CA PRO A 64 -1.06 10.38 -2.46
C PRO A 64 0.24 10.48 -3.28
N ALA A 65 1.00 9.39 -3.37
CA ALA A 65 2.13 9.35 -4.30
C ALA A 65 1.61 9.43 -5.75
N GLY A 66 2.28 10.24 -6.59
CA GLY A 66 1.91 10.41 -8.01
C GLY A 66 2.31 9.23 -8.91
N ALA A 67 3.02 8.24 -8.37
CA ALA A 67 3.56 7.13 -9.15
C ALA A 67 2.50 6.03 -9.38
N PRO A 68 2.18 5.69 -10.64
CA PRO A 68 1.18 4.66 -10.98
C PRO A 68 1.60 3.25 -10.56
N GLU A 69 2.89 3.03 -10.31
CA GLU A 69 3.50 1.77 -9.90
C GLU A 69 3.36 1.46 -8.40
N SER A 70 2.77 2.35 -7.60
CA SER A 70 2.56 2.13 -6.16
C SER A 70 1.18 2.61 -5.68
N PRO A 71 0.08 2.00 -6.18
CA PRO A 71 -1.27 2.33 -5.72
C PRO A 71 -1.40 2.12 -4.20
N GLY A 72 -1.91 3.14 -3.50
CA GLY A 72 -2.09 3.11 -2.04
C GLY A 72 -0.89 3.57 -1.20
N THR A 73 0.22 3.99 -1.81
CA THR A 73 1.34 4.59 -1.06
C THR A 73 1.05 6.06 -0.76
N LEU A 74 1.15 6.43 0.51
CA LEU A 74 1.13 7.83 0.93
C LEU A 74 2.55 8.39 0.88
N LEU A 75 2.66 9.66 0.54
CA LEU A 75 3.90 10.40 0.51
C LEU A 75 3.91 11.43 1.63
N GLU A 76 4.76 11.21 2.62
CA GLU A 76 5.10 12.23 3.60
C GLU A 76 6.00 13.27 2.95
N THR A 77 5.52 14.50 2.88
CA THR A 77 6.26 15.64 2.35
C THR A 77 6.56 16.61 3.47
N ARG A 78 7.84 16.80 3.76
CA ARG A 78 8.32 17.82 4.70
C ARG A 78 8.81 19.03 3.92
N VAL A 79 8.27 20.19 4.24
CA VAL A 79 8.59 21.48 3.61
C VAL A 79 9.33 22.34 4.62
N THR A 80 10.47 22.90 4.22
CA THR A 80 11.29 23.78 5.05
C THR A 80 11.77 24.97 4.23
N ARG A 81 11.87 26.16 4.84
CA ARG A 81 12.55 27.31 4.24
C ARG A 81 14.06 27.19 4.47
N GLY A 82 14.82 27.15 3.38
CA GLY A 82 16.28 27.07 3.35
C GLY A 82 16.94 28.41 2.97
N PRO A 83 18.25 28.40 2.70
CA PRO A 83 19.01 29.59 2.33
C PRO A 83 18.43 30.29 1.09
N GLY A 84 18.52 31.62 1.05
CA GLY A 84 18.01 32.42 -0.07
C GLY A 84 16.50 32.26 -0.30
N ASP A 85 15.75 31.99 0.77
CA ASP A 85 14.29 31.81 0.77
C ASP A 85 13.78 30.68 -0.13
N HIS A 86 14.64 29.72 -0.45
CA HIS A 86 14.23 28.54 -1.19
C HIS A 86 13.41 27.62 -0.29
N LEU A 87 12.32 27.06 -0.80
CA LEU A 87 11.61 25.98 -0.14
C LEU A 87 12.24 24.65 -0.52
N THR A 88 12.67 23.88 0.48
CA THR A 88 13.16 22.51 0.31
C THR A 88 12.05 21.52 0.67
N LEU A 89 11.83 20.56 -0.21
CA LEU A 89 10.84 19.49 -0.06
C LEU A 89 11.56 18.16 0.08
N ALA A 90 11.45 17.54 1.25
CA ALA A 90 11.90 16.18 1.48
C ALA A 90 10.71 15.23 1.38
N PHE A 91 10.89 14.15 0.62
CA PHE A 91 9.85 13.18 0.30
C PHE A 91 10.20 11.84 0.95
N ARG A 92 9.26 11.26 1.71
CA ARG A 92 9.40 9.93 2.31
C ARG A 92 8.16 9.10 1.98
N PRO A 93 8.28 8.01 1.21
CA PRO A 93 7.15 7.11 1.01
C PRO A 93 6.79 6.44 2.35
N VAL A 94 5.52 6.46 2.66
CA VAL A 94 4.91 5.78 3.81
C VAL A 94 4.05 4.68 3.22
N HIS A 95 4.53 3.44 3.35
CA HIS A 95 3.74 2.27 3.02
C HIS A 95 2.77 2.06 4.17
N GLU A 96 1.49 1.87 3.86
CA GLU A 96 0.52 1.47 4.87
C GLU A 96 0.93 0.08 5.36
N GLN A 97 1.65 0.06 6.47
CA GLN A 97 2.06 -1.16 7.12
C GLN A 97 0.81 -1.66 7.84
N LEU A 98 0.11 -2.62 7.23
CA LEU A 98 -1.01 -3.31 7.86
C LEU A 98 -0.62 -3.64 9.30
N ALA A 99 -1.45 -3.22 10.26
CA ALA A 99 -1.20 -3.50 11.67
C ALA A 99 -0.89 -5.00 11.83
N PRO A 100 0.00 -5.40 12.77
CA PRO A 100 0.33 -6.81 12.99
C PRO A 100 -0.93 -7.69 13.16
N GLU A 101 -1.95 -7.14 13.82
CA GLU A 101 -3.28 -7.74 13.99
C GLU A 101 -4.01 -7.95 12.64
N SER A 102 -3.95 -6.97 11.74
CA SER A 102 -4.54 -7.08 10.40
C SER A 102 -3.83 -8.11 9.53
N ARG A 103 -2.51 -8.26 9.66
CA ARG A 103 -1.74 -9.29 8.93
C ARG A 103 -2.08 -10.70 9.44
N ALA A 104 -2.17 -10.87 10.75
CA ALA A 104 -2.61 -12.14 11.34
C ALA A 104 -4.04 -12.50 10.93
N ALA A 105 -4.95 -11.53 10.93
CA ALA A 105 -6.33 -11.71 10.48
C ALA A 105 -6.42 -12.10 8.99
N GLN A 106 -5.59 -11.50 8.13
CA GLN A 106 -5.53 -11.87 6.72
C GLN A 106 -5.00 -13.28 6.48
N LEU A 107 -3.93 -13.68 7.19
CA LEU A 107 -3.40 -15.05 7.10
C LEU A 107 -4.41 -16.08 7.60
N LEU A 108 -5.09 -15.78 8.71
CA LEU A 108 -6.14 -16.64 9.25
C LEU A 108 -7.30 -16.77 8.26
N SER A 109 -7.76 -15.66 7.69
CA SER A 109 -8.84 -15.66 6.69
C SER A 109 -8.47 -16.44 5.43
N ALA A 110 -7.22 -16.31 4.95
CA ALA A 110 -6.73 -17.08 3.81
C ALA A 110 -6.70 -18.59 4.10
N LEU A 111 -6.20 -18.99 5.28
CA LEU A 111 -6.19 -20.38 5.73
C LEU A 111 -7.61 -20.94 5.87
N GLU A 112 -8.53 -20.16 6.42
CA GLU A 112 -9.94 -20.53 6.55
C GLU A 112 -10.62 -20.73 5.19
N ALA A 113 -10.31 -19.88 4.21
CA ALA A 113 -10.81 -20.02 2.85
C ALA A 113 -10.29 -21.29 2.17
N GLU A 114 -8.99 -21.58 2.30
CA GLU A 114 -8.38 -22.80 1.76
C GLU A 114 -8.98 -24.05 2.40
N ARG A 115 -9.12 -24.07 3.74
CA ARG A 115 -9.75 -25.18 4.47
C ARG A 115 -11.20 -25.39 4.04
N ARG A 116 -11.95 -24.31 3.84
CA ARG A 116 -13.34 -24.39 3.38
C ARG A 116 -13.43 -24.99 1.99
N LEU A 117 -12.58 -24.56 1.07
CA LEU A 117 -12.53 -25.11 -0.30
C LEU A 117 -12.15 -26.58 -0.29
N TYR A 118 -11.14 -26.97 0.51
CA TYR A 118 -10.75 -28.36 0.69
C TYR A 118 -11.94 -29.21 1.15
N LEU A 119 -12.63 -28.80 2.23
CA LEU A 119 -13.76 -29.55 2.77
C LEU A 119 -14.93 -29.64 1.78
N GLN A 120 -15.22 -28.56 1.06
CA GLN A 120 -16.25 -28.56 0.03
C GLN A 120 -15.92 -29.52 -1.11
N LEU A 121 -14.69 -29.45 -1.65
CA LEU A 121 -14.26 -30.34 -2.73
C LEU A 121 -14.28 -31.78 -2.26
N PHE A 122 -13.62 -32.08 -1.14
CA PHE A 122 -13.50 -33.44 -0.60
C PHE A 122 -14.86 -34.07 -0.31
N SER A 123 -15.79 -33.30 0.27
CA SER A 123 -17.16 -33.75 0.55
C SER A 123 -18.02 -33.93 -0.69
N SER A 124 -17.74 -33.19 -1.77
CA SER A 124 -18.50 -33.29 -3.03
C SER A 124 -18.05 -34.43 -3.95
N LEU A 125 -16.93 -35.09 -3.65
CA LEU A 125 -16.42 -36.18 -4.48
C LEU A 125 -17.39 -37.38 -4.43
N PRO A 126 -17.80 -37.93 -5.59
CA PRO A 126 -18.71 -39.08 -5.66
C PRO A 126 -18.00 -40.43 -5.37
N THR A 127 -16.73 -40.39 -4.97
CA THR A 127 -15.90 -41.56 -4.70
C THR A 127 -15.49 -41.60 -3.22
N PRO A 128 -15.50 -42.77 -2.57
CA PRO A 128 -15.00 -42.92 -1.20
C PRO A 128 -13.57 -42.41 -1.03
N GLY A 129 -13.37 -41.49 -0.08
CA GLY A 129 -12.11 -40.82 0.21
C GLY A 129 -11.76 -40.91 1.69
N LEU A 130 -10.50 -41.24 1.97
CA LEU A 130 -9.94 -41.37 3.31
C LEU A 130 -8.58 -40.65 3.35
N VAL A 131 -8.39 -39.81 4.35
CA VAL A 131 -7.08 -39.25 4.70
C VAL A 131 -6.57 -40.03 5.89
N LEU A 132 -5.36 -40.58 5.78
CA LEU A 132 -4.75 -41.39 6.82
C LEU A 132 -3.48 -40.73 7.35
N THR A 133 -3.18 -40.95 8.63
CA THR A 133 -1.83 -40.70 9.16
C THR A 133 -0.84 -41.73 8.61
N PRO A 134 0.48 -41.47 8.68
CA PRO A 134 1.49 -42.46 8.29
C PRO A 134 1.38 -43.80 9.02
N ASP A 135 0.81 -43.79 10.23
CA ASP A 135 0.60 -44.97 11.09
C ASP A 135 -0.71 -45.72 10.75
N GLY A 136 -1.43 -45.27 9.73
CA GLY A 136 -2.65 -45.91 9.22
C GLY A 136 -3.95 -45.51 9.94
N GLN A 137 -3.93 -44.49 10.81
CA GLN A 137 -5.15 -44.00 11.47
C GLN A 137 -5.94 -43.07 10.55
N ILE A 138 -7.27 -43.15 10.57
CA ILE A 138 -8.13 -42.26 9.78
C ILE A 138 -8.12 -40.86 10.41
N LEU A 139 -7.63 -39.89 9.64
CA LEU A 139 -7.61 -38.47 10.00
C LEU A 139 -8.85 -37.74 9.48
N ASP A 140 -9.34 -38.10 8.29
CA ASP A 140 -10.54 -37.51 7.69
C ASP A 140 -11.21 -38.52 6.73
N THR A 141 -12.51 -38.39 6.52
CA THR A 141 -13.27 -39.19 5.56
C THR A 141 -14.39 -38.37 4.92
N ASN A 142 -14.59 -38.54 3.62
CA ASN A 142 -15.71 -37.91 2.95
C ASN A 142 -17.01 -38.73 3.17
N PRO A 143 -18.20 -38.19 2.81
CA PRO A 143 -19.47 -38.88 3.04
C PRO A 143 -19.54 -40.27 2.41
N GLU A 144 -19.00 -40.46 1.20
CA GLU A 144 -18.98 -41.77 0.53
C GLU A 144 -18.03 -42.77 1.23
N GLY A 145 -16.93 -42.29 1.80
CA GLY A 145 -16.02 -43.08 2.63
C GLY A 145 -16.64 -43.49 3.95
N ALA A 146 -17.35 -42.58 4.62
CA ALA A 146 -18.08 -42.87 5.85
C ALA A 146 -19.13 -43.97 5.64
N LYS A 147 -19.89 -43.90 4.53
CA LYS A 147 -20.85 -44.95 4.14
C LYS A 147 -20.17 -46.30 3.94
N LEU A 148 -18.99 -46.33 3.29
CA LEU A 148 -18.23 -47.56 3.05
C LEU A 148 -17.72 -48.19 4.35
N LEU A 149 -17.28 -47.36 5.30
CA LEU A 149 -16.81 -47.79 6.62
C LEU A 149 -17.94 -48.18 7.59
N GLY A 150 -19.21 -48.09 7.17
CA GLY A 150 -20.36 -48.39 8.03
C GLY A 150 -20.64 -47.32 9.10
N GLY A 151 -20.06 -46.12 8.96
CA GLY A 151 -20.31 -45.00 9.85
C GLY A 151 -21.67 -44.36 9.55
N ALA A 152 -22.56 -44.37 10.55
CA ALA A 152 -23.78 -43.56 10.53
C ALA A 152 -23.43 -42.07 10.58
N ASP A 153 -24.22 -41.25 9.88
CA ASP A 153 -24.13 -39.79 9.81
C ASP A 153 -23.67 -39.17 11.15
N ALA A 154 -22.41 -38.74 11.21
CA ALA A 154 -21.93 -37.82 12.23
C ALA A 154 -22.15 -36.39 11.73
N ALA A 155 -23.42 -35.97 11.69
CA ALA A 155 -23.81 -34.58 11.49
C ALA A 155 -24.20 -33.96 12.85
N ALA A 156 -23.34 -33.09 13.39
CA ALA A 156 -23.70 -31.91 14.18
C ALA A 156 -22.49 -30.98 14.28
#